data_AF-A0A803MHS6-F1
#
_entry.id   AF-A0A803MHS6-F1
#
_cell.length_a   1.000
_cell.length_b   1.000
_cell.length_c   1.000
_cell.angle_alpha   90.00
_cell.angle_beta   90.00
_cell.angle_gamma   90.00
#
_symmetry.space_group_name_H-M   'P 1'
#
loop_
_entity.id
_entity.type
_entity.pdbx_description
1 polymer ?
#
loop_
_entity_poly.entity_id
_entity_poly.type
_entity_poly.pdbx_seq_one_letter_code
_entity_poly.pdbx_strand_id
1 'polypeptide(L)'
;MSWVVSCADILALVARDSVFRLGGPRYQVPLGRRDSKEAHKAMADAVVPLFLSGLDAQFAAFESKGVSKNEYVALTGGHTVGMARCVSYRKRIYEDTNIDPAYAASLRKNFPKQGGDNNTAPIDYETPFKFDNKYFVNLMKQRGLLSSDQALYTGKG
;
A
#
# COMPACT_ATOMS: atom_id res chain seq x y z
N MET A 1 -17.45 4.56 34.49
CA MET A 1 -16.53 4.43 33.34
C MET A 1 -17.36 4.49 32.07
N SER A 2 -17.12 5.49 31.21
CA SER A 2 -17.97 5.82 30.06
C SER A 2 -17.37 5.24 28.77
N TRP A 3 -17.81 4.05 28.36
CA TRP A 3 -17.42 3.40 27.11
C TRP A 3 -18.27 3.92 25.94
N VAL A 4 -18.01 5.14 25.48
CA VAL A 4 -18.82 5.80 24.43
C VAL A 4 -18.25 5.56 23.03
N VAL A 5 -16.93 5.41 22.89
CA VAL A 5 -16.26 5.27 21.59
C VAL A 5 -15.76 3.84 21.41
N SER A 6 -16.10 3.21 20.28
CA SER A 6 -15.66 1.86 19.93
C SER A 6 -14.20 1.84 19.45
N CYS A 7 -13.52 0.70 19.60
CA CYS A 7 -12.20 0.49 19.01
C CYS A 7 -12.21 0.66 17.49
N ALA A 8 -13.28 0.24 16.83
CA ALA A 8 -13.48 0.39 15.39
C ALA A 8 -13.49 1.87 14.95
N ASP A 9 -14.16 2.76 15.70
CA ASP A 9 -14.15 4.19 15.39
C ASP A 9 -12.83 4.86 15.76
N ILE A 10 -12.17 4.43 16.84
CA ILE A 10 -10.81 4.89 17.19
C ILE A 10 -9.86 4.61 16.02
N LEU A 11 -9.87 3.40 15.46
CA LEU A 11 -8.98 3.04 14.35
C LEU A 11 -9.25 3.92 13.10
N ALA A 12 -10.51 4.17 12.78
CA ALA A 12 -10.89 5.02 11.65
C ALA A 12 -10.44 6.49 11.85
N LEU A 13 -10.58 7.02 13.07
CA LEU A 13 -10.12 8.38 13.42
C LEU A 13 -8.60 8.50 13.39
N VAL A 14 -7.88 7.52 13.95
CA VAL A 14 -6.41 7.48 13.95
C VAL A 14 -5.87 7.43 12.52
N ALA A 15 -6.49 6.65 11.63
CA ALA A 15 -6.10 6.61 10.22
C ALA A 15 -6.22 8.00 9.57
N ARG A 16 -7.36 8.67 9.72
CA ARG A 16 -7.58 10.03 9.18
C ARG A 16 -6.61 11.04 9.76
N ASP A 17 -6.42 11.04 11.08
CA ASP A 17 -5.54 12.00 11.75
C ASP A 17 -4.06 11.76 11.40
N SER A 18 -3.65 10.51 11.19
CA SER A 18 -2.29 10.17 10.71
C SER A 18 -2.05 10.71 9.30
N VAL A 19 -2.99 10.50 8.36
CA VAL A 19 -2.91 11.07 7.01
C VAL A 19 -2.80 12.59 7.05
N PHE A 20 -3.66 13.25 7.84
CA PHE A 20 -3.63 14.72 7.98
C PHE A 20 -2.31 15.22 8.58
N ARG A 21 -1.78 14.54 9.60
CA ARG A 21 -0.49 14.89 10.23
C ARG A 21 0.69 14.77 9.27
N LEU A 22 0.61 13.88 8.29
CA LEU A 22 1.63 13.71 7.25
C LEU A 22 1.43 14.64 6.05
N GLY A 23 0.48 15.59 6.12
CA GLY A 23 0.24 16.60 5.08
C GLY A 23 -0.89 16.25 4.09
N GLY A 24 -1.59 15.15 4.32
CA GLY A 24 -2.72 14.72 3.50
C GLY A 24 -4.03 15.45 3.84
N PRO A 25 -5.12 15.14 3.12
CA PRO A 25 -6.40 15.80 3.31
C PRO A 25 -7.02 15.47 4.67
N ARG A 26 -7.76 16.44 5.22
CA ARG A 26 -8.66 16.22 6.35
C ARG A 26 -10.08 16.02 5.82
N TYR A 27 -10.74 14.97 6.26
CA TYR A 27 -12.14 14.69 5.94
C TYR A 27 -12.91 14.25 7.19
N GLN A 28 -14.23 14.40 7.17
CA GLN A 28 -15.08 13.92 8.25
C GLN A 28 -15.21 12.39 8.15
N VAL A 29 -14.89 11.69 9.23
CA VAL A 29 -15.04 10.24 9.33
C VAL A 29 -16.47 9.95 9.83
N PRO A 30 -17.30 9.20 9.10
CA PRO A 30 -18.57 8.71 9.65
C PRO A 30 -18.30 7.83 10.87
N LEU A 31 -19.02 8.06 11.97
CA LEU A 31 -18.87 7.35 13.25
C LEU A 31 -20.11 6.50 13.56
N GLY A 32 -20.02 5.67 14.60
CA GLY A 32 -21.08 4.76 15.03
C GLY A 32 -20.75 3.28 14.78
N ARG A 33 -19.49 2.94 14.44
CA ARG A 33 -19.08 1.54 14.33
C ARG A 33 -19.11 0.89 15.71
N ARG A 34 -19.32 -0.43 15.75
CA ARG A 34 -19.27 -1.25 16.96
C ARG A 34 -18.19 -2.31 16.81
N ASP A 35 -17.63 -2.73 17.94
CA ASP A 35 -16.58 -3.73 17.96
C ASP A 35 -17.16 -5.15 17.74
N SER A 36 -16.42 -5.97 17.00
CA SER A 36 -16.77 -7.38 16.82
C SER A 36 -16.59 -8.16 18.12
N LYS A 37 -17.32 -9.26 18.26
CA LYS A 37 -17.15 -10.20 19.39
C LYS A 37 -16.11 -11.28 19.11
N GLU A 38 -15.68 -11.41 17.86
CA GLU A 38 -14.82 -12.46 17.36
C GLU A 38 -13.77 -11.90 16.39
N ALA A 39 -12.68 -12.64 16.25
CA ALA A 39 -11.66 -12.42 15.23
C ALA A 39 -11.70 -13.56 14.21
N HIS A 40 -11.39 -13.27 12.95
CA HIS A 40 -11.52 -14.22 11.85
C HIS A 40 -10.19 -14.45 11.12
N LYS A 41 -9.31 -15.24 11.74
CA LYS A 41 -7.95 -15.49 11.22
C LYS A 41 -7.94 -16.04 9.79
N ALA A 42 -8.76 -17.05 9.50
CA ALA A 42 -8.79 -17.67 8.16
C ALA A 42 -9.18 -16.66 7.06
N MET A 43 -10.10 -15.73 7.36
CA MET A 43 -10.44 -14.66 6.43
C MET A 43 -9.27 -13.69 6.24
N ALA A 44 -8.53 -13.36 7.30
CA ALA A 44 -7.35 -12.50 7.20
C ALA A 44 -6.20 -13.15 6.39
N ASP A 45 -5.92 -14.44 6.64
CA ASP A 45 -4.88 -15.17 5.91
C ASP A 45 -5.18 -15.26 4.41
N ALA A 46 -6.47 -15.36 4.04
CA ALA A 46 -6.91 -15.41 2.65
C ALA A 46 -6.69 -14.09 1.87
N VAL A 47 -6.46 -12.96 2.56
CA VAL A 47 -6.19 -11.67 1.91
C VAL A 47 -4.73 -11.55 1.47
N VAL A 48 -3.77 -12.21 2.14
CA VAL A 48 -2.34 -12.07 1.81
C VAL A 48 -2.01 -12.54 0.38
N PRO A 49 -2.50 -13.69 -0.12
CA PRO A 49 -2.27 -14.11 -1.50
C PRO A 49 -2.82 -13.14 -2.55
N LEU A 50 -3.84 -12.34 -2.20
CA LEU A 50 -4.48 -11.41 -3.12
C LEU A 50 -3.48 -10.39 -3.69
N PHE A 51 -2.59 -9.86 -2.86
CA PHE A 51 -1.59 -8.87 -3.29
C PHE A 51 -0.48 -9.47 -4.17
N LEU A 52 -0.43 -10.80 -4.29
CA LEU A 52 0.48 -11.53 -5.19
C LEU A 52 -0.23 -12.07 -6.44
N SER A 53 -1.56 -11.98 -6.51
CA SER A 53 -2.41 -12.65 -7.53
C SER A 53 -2.57 -11.89 -8.86
N GLY A 54 -1.93 -10.72 -8.99
CA GLY A 54 -2.06 -9.84 -10.17
C GLY A 54 -3.16 -8.77 -10.01
N LEU A 55 -3.20 -7.80 -10.93
CA LEU A 55 -4.04 -6.61 -10.79
C LEU A 55 -5.55 -6.90 -10.97
N ASP A 56 -5.92 -7.75 -11.93
CA ASP A 56 -7.34 -8.07 -12.18
C ASP A 56 -7.99 -8.80 -10.99
N ALA A 57 -7.26 -9.72 -10.36
CA ALA A 57 -7.71 -10.41 -9.16
C ALA A 57 -7.86 -9.43 -7.97
N GLN A 58 -6.93 -8.48 -7.83
CA GLN A 58 -7.03 -7.42 -6.83
C GLN A 58 -8.24 -6.53 -7.06
N PHE A 59 -8.48 -6.08 -8.30
CA PHE A 59 -9.69 -5.32 -8.64
C PHE A 59 -10.96 -6.11 -8.30
N ALA A 60 -11.07 -7.36 -8.75
CA ALA A 60 -12.26 -8.18 -8.49
C ALA A 60 -12.54 -8.36 -6.99
N ALA A 61 -11.50 -8.55 -6.18
CA ALA A 61 -11.66 -8.68 -4.73
C ALA A 61 -12.16 -7.38 -4.08
N PHE A 62 -11.68 -6.21 -4.52
CA PHE A 62 -12.14 -4.91 -4.01
C PHE A 62 -13.54 -4.54 -4.54
N GLU A 63 -13.85 -4.85 -5.80
CA GLU A 63 -15.19 -4.69 -6.37
C GLU A 63 -16.22 -5.52 -5.61
N SER A 64 -15.87 -6.73 -5.17
CA SER A 64 -16.73 -7.57 -4.31
C SER A 64 -17.06 -6.93 -2.95
N LYS A 65 -16.31 -5.90 -2.54
CA LYS A 65 -16.53 -5.09 -1.34
C LYS A 65 -17.15 -3.72 -1.64
N GLY A 66 -17.58 -3.50 -2.88
CA GLY A 66 -18.19 -2.24 -3.32
C GLY A 66 -17.18 -1.13 -3.60
N VAL A 67 -15.89 -1.46 -3.80
CA VAL A 67 -14.84 -0.50 -4.17
C VAL A 67 -14.60 -0.57 -5.68
N SER A 68 -14.90 0.51 -6.38
CA SER A 68 -14.67 0.63 -7.83
C SER A 68 -13.16 0.66 -8.15
N LYS A 69 -12.81 0.43 -9.43
CA LYS A 69 -11.40 0.53 -9.89
C LYS A 69 -10.76 1.88 -9.58
N ASN A 70 -11.50 2.98 -9.77
CA ASN A 70 -11.00 4.33 -9.47
C ASN A 70 -10.72 4.51 -7.97
N GLU A 71 -11.61 4.01 -7.11
CA GLU A 71 -11.42 4.06 -5.66
C GLU A 71 -10.28 3.16 -5.22
N TYR A 72 -10.12 1.97 -5.82
CA TYR A 72 -8.98 1.11 -5.56
C TYR A 72 -7.65 1.82 -5.91
N VAL A 73 -7.55 2.44 -7.09
CA VAL A 73 -6.36 3.22 -7.48
C VAL A 73 -6.11 4.34 -6.47
N ALA A 74 -7.15 5.05 -6.03
CA ALA A 74 -7.01 6.08 -5.00
C ALA A 74 -6.50 5.50 -3.67
N LEU A 75 -7.01 4.33 -3.23
CA LEU A 75 -6.56 3.65 -2.00
C LEU A 75 -5.10 3.20 -2.07
N THR A 76 -4.62 2.76 -3.24
CA THR A 76 -3.19 2.44 -3.41
C THR A 76 -2.27 3.65 -3.19
N GLY A 77 -2.81 4.87 -3.32
CA GLY A 77 -2.11 6.10 -2.93
C GLY A 77 -1.67 6.14 -1.46
N GLY A 78 -2.24 5.31 -0.58
CA GLY A 78 -1.76 5.12 0.79
C GLY A 78 -0.29 4.67 0.88
N HIS A 79 0.23 4.03 -0.17
CA HIS A 79 1.64 3.67 -0.32
C HIS A 79 2.59 4.86 -0.54
N THR A 80 2.08 6.10 -0.56
CA THR A 80 2.93 7.30 -0.53
C THR A 80 3.69 7.47 0.79
N VAL A 81 3.33 6.71 1.84
CA VAL A 81 4.07 6.66 3.11
C VAL A 81 4.29 5.22 3.54
N GLY A 82 5.27 5.02 4.43
CA GLY A 82 5.55 3.72 5.04
C GLY A 82 6.62 2.93 4.31
N MET A 83 6.85 1.72 4.81
CA MET A 83 8.01 0.89 4.49
C MET A 83 7.57 -0.51 4.06
N ALA A 84 8.23 -1.07 3.05
CA ALA A 84 8.08 -2.47 2.67
C ALA A 84 9.32 -3.27 3.05
N ARG A 85 9.15 -4.55 3.35
CA ARG A 85 10.24 -5.49 3.59
C ARG A 85 10.81 -6.02 2.28
N CYS A 86 12.11 -6.32 2.25
CA CYS A 86 12.84 -6.84 1.10
C CYS A 86 12.15 -8.05 0.46
N VAL A 87 11.62 -8.97 1.27
CA VAL A 87 10.87 -10.13 0.79
C VAL A 87 9.70 -9.77 -0.14
N SER A 88 9.10 -8.59 0.01
CA SER A 88 7.95 -8.14 -0.77
C SER A 88 8.30 -7.56 -2.14
N TYR A 89 9.52 -7.07 -2.36
CA TYR A 89 9.94 -6.45 -3.63
C TYR A 89 11.22 -7.06 -4.24
N ARG A 90 11.86 -8.03 -3.58
CA ARG A 90 13.09 -8.65 -4.08
C ARG A 90 12.94 -9.19 -5.49
N LYS A 91 11.87 -9.95 -5.74
CA LYS A 91 11.59 -10.52 -7.06
C LYS A 91 11.56 -9.41 -8.11
N ARG A 92 10.81 -8.34 -7.83
CA ARG A 92 10.71 -7.18 -8.70
C ARG A 92 12.05 -6.57 -9.05
N ILE A 93 12.85 -6.23 -8.04
CA ILE A 93 14.11 -5.53 -8.29
C ILE A 93 15.10 -6.40 -9.05
N TYR A 94 14.96 -7.73 -9.12
CA TYR A 94 15.89 -8.62 -9.83
C TYR A 94 15.35 -9.24 -11.13
N GLU A 95 14.03 -9.43 -11.25
CA GLU A 95 13.40 -10.22 -12.32
C GLU A 95 12.40 -9.43 -13.18
N ASP A 96 11.79 -8.36 -12.66
CA ASP A 96 10.80 -7.59 -13.44
C ASP A 96 11.50 -6.74 -14.52
N THR A 97 10.85 -6.58 -15.66
CA THR A 97 11.33 -5.78 -16.79
C THR A 97 10.73 -4.37 -16.86
N ASN A 98 9.61 -4.13 -16.16
CA ASN A 98 8.92 -2.84 -16.10
C ASN A 98 9.38 -2.01 -14.89
N ILE A 99 10.69 -1.90 -14.67
CA ILE A 99 11.30 -1.09 -13.61
C ILE A 99 12.44 -0.26 -14.19
N ASP A 100 12.53 1.00 -13.78
CA ASP A 100 13.66 1.87 -14.14
C ASP A 100 14.99 1.19 -13.74
N PRO A 101 15.89 0.88 -14.68
CA PRO A 101 17.11 0.12 -14.38
C PRO A 101 18.01 0.81 -13.35
N ALA A 102 18.05 2.15 -13.35
CA ALA A 102 18.82 2.93 -12.38
C ALA A 102 18.23 2.82 -10.97
N TYR A 103 16.89 2.91 -10.85
CA TYR A 103 16.20 2.69 -9.59
C TYR A 103 16.40 1.26 -9.05
N ALA A 104 16.24 0.24 -9.90
CA ALA A 104 16.50 -1.15 -9.51
C ALA A 104 17.95 -1.34 -9.04
N ALA A 105 18.92 -0.80 -9.78
CA ALA A 105 20.33 -0.85 -9.40
C ALA A 105 20.60 -0.14 -8.05
N SER A 106 19.92 0.96 -7.77
CA SER A 106 20.05 1.68 -6.49
C SER A 106 19.57 0.83 -5.30
N LEU A 107 18.46 0.12 -5.44
CA LEU A 107 17.92 -0.76 -4.40
C LEU A 107 18.84 -1.97 -4.18
N ARG A 108 19.31 -2.61 -5.26
CA ARG A 108 20.21 -3.79 -5.20
C ARG A 108 21.51 -3.55 -4.41
N LYS A 109 21.93 -2.29 -4.19
CA LYS A 109 23.10 -1.96 -3.35
C LYS A 109 22.90 -2.38 -1.89
N ASN A 110 21.67 -2.29 -1.38
CA ASN A 110 21.34 -2.53 0.03
C ASN A 110 20.43 -3.76 0.24
N PHE A 111 19.91 -4.35 -0.84
CA PHE A 111 18.98 -5.46 -0.81
C PHE A 111 19.52 -6.65 -1.62
N PRO A 112 20.10 -7.67 -0.95
CA PRO A 112 20.74 -8.79 -1.64
C PRO A 112 19.73 -9.74 -2.30
N LYS A 113 20.22 -10.51 -3.29
CA LYS A 113 19.45 -11.58 -3.97
C LYS A 113 18.97 -12.68 -3.01
N GLN A 114 19.65 -12.87 -1.89
CA GLN A 114 19.33 -13.88 -0.89
C GLN A 114 19.58 -13.30 0.51
N GLY A 115 18.74 -13.67 1.49
CA GLY A 115 18.81 -13.15 2.84
C GLY A 115 18.32 -11.70 2.98
N GLY A 116 18.41 -11.16 4.20
CA GLY A 116 17.98 -9.79 4.50
C GLY A 116 16.48 -9.54 4.31
N ASP A 117 15.64 -10.56 4.46
CA ASP A 117 14.18 -10.48 4.21
C ASP A 117 13.48 -9.36 4.98
N ASN A 118 13.98 -9.06 6.19
CA ASN A 118 13.42 -8.03 7.07
C ASN A 118 14.02 -6.63 6.85
N ASN A 119 15.00 -6.46 5.95
CA ASN A 119 15.48 -5.13 5.58
C ASN A 119 14.32 -4.36 4.94
N THR A 120 14.21 -3.06 5.21
CA THR A 120 13.09 -2.25 4.73
C THR A 120 13.54 -1.13 3.79
N ALA A 121 12.66 -0.79 2.85
CA ALA A 121 12.79 0.38 1.99
C ALA A 121 11.48 1.18 2.04
N PRO A 122 11.53 2.52 1.89
CA PRO A 122 10.31 3.30 1.77
C PRO A 122 9.58 2.96 0.47
N ILE A 123 8.25 2.88 0.52
CA ILE A 123 7.45 2.57 -0.68
C ILE A 123 7.47 3.75 -1.65
N ASP A 124 7.38 4.98 -1.14
CA ASP A 124 7.74 6.20 -1.84
C ASP A 124 9.15 6.65 -1.45
N TYR A 125 10.09 6.55 -2.39
CA TYR A 125 11.48 6.96 -2.16
C TYR A 125 11.71 8.47 -2.25
N GLU A 126 10.79 9.25 -2.85
CA GLU A 126 10.93 10.71 -2.97
C GLU A 126 10.52 11.40 -1.66
N THR A 127 9.41 10.96 -1.05
CA THR A 127 8.81 11.62 0.13
C THR A 127 8.28 10.61 1.17
N PRO A 128 9.15 9.77 1.78
CA PRO A 128 8.76 8.60 2.57
C PRO A 128 7.87 8.86 3.80
N PHE A 129 7.84 10.10 4.28
CA PHE A 129 7.10 10.53 5.49
C PHE A 129 6.11 11.66 5.20
N LYS A 130 5.71 11.84 3.94
CA LYS A 130 4.72 12.86 3.56
C LYS A 130 3.62 12.21 2.73
N PHE A 131 2.38 12.52 3.10
CA PHE A 131 1.22 12.10 2.34
C PHE A 131 0.97 13.08 1.20
N ASP A 132 1.47 12.74 0.00
CA ASP A 132 1.23 13.51 -1.22
C ASP A 132 1.05 12.59 -2.45
N ASN A 133 1.22 13.13 -3.67
CA ASN A 133 1.00 12.38 -4.90
C ASN A 133 2.28 11.81 -5.52
N LYS A 134 3.44 11.87 -4.83
CA LYS A 134 4.71 11.38 -5.36
C LYS A 134 4.71 9.89 -5.64
N TYR A 135 3.93 9.11 -4.89
CA TYR A 135 3.62 7.72 -5.22
C TYR A 135 3.23 7.55 -6.70
N PHE A 136 2.22 8.27 -7.18
CA PHE A 136 1.75 8.17 -8.57
C PHE A 136 2.78 8.69 -9.57
N VAL A 137 3.50 9.77 -9.22
CA VAL A 137 4.60 10.30 -10.03
C VAL A 137 5.71 9.26 -10.23
N ASN A 138 6.01 8.47 -9.20
CA ASN A 138 7.00 7.39 -9.29
C ASN A 138 6.53 6.27 -10.21
N LEU A 139 5.24 5.91 -10.19
CA LEU A 139 4.70 4.87 -11.10
C LEU A 139 4.89 5.25 -12.57
N MET A 140 4.63 6.51 -12.92
CA MET A 140 4.83 7.03 -14.29
C MET A 140 6.30 6.95 -14.74
N LYS A 141 7.24 7.02 -13.80
CA LYS A 141 8.68 6.87 -14.04
C LYS A 141 9.17 5.41 -13.97
N GLN A 142 8.27 4.43 -13.86
CA GLN A 142 8.59 3.02 -13.62
C GLN A 142 9.37 2.78 -12.31
N ARG A 143 9.12 3.60 -11.29
CA ARG A 143 9.77 3.57 -9.98
C ARG A 143 8.84 3.14 -8.84
N GLY A 144 7.80 2.35 -9.14
CA GLY A 144 7.03 1.66 -8.11
C GLY A 144 7.86 0.55 -7.44
N LEU A 145 7.88 0.52 -6.11
CA LEU A 145 8.66 -0.45 -5.34
C LEU A 145 8.09 -1.86 -5.44
N LEU A 146 6.77 -2.02 -5.34
CA LEU A 146 6.08 -3.32 -5.42
C LEU A 146 5.62 -3.59 -6.85
N SER A 147 5.60 -4.87 -7.28
CA SER A 147 5.07 -5.24 -8.60
C SER A 147 3.58 -4.88 -8.73
N SER A 148 2.81 -5.01 -7.64
CA SER A 148 1.39 -4.62 -7.58
C SER A 148 1.20 -3.12 -7.83
N ASP A 149 2.09 -2.28 -7.30
CA ASP A 149 2.03 -0.83 -7.51
C ASP A 149 2.33 -0.51 -8.97
N GLN A 150 3.41 -1.07 -9.53
CA GLN A 150 3.78 -0.76 -10.90
C GLN A 150 2.76 -1.25 -11.92
N ALA A 151 2.04 -2.34 -11.62
CA ALA A 151 1.00 -2.87 -12.49
C ALA A 151 -0.13 -1.85 -12.78
N LEU A 152 -0.34 -0.86 -11.90
CA LEU A 152 -1.32 0.20 -12.10
C LEU A 152 -1.00 1.10 -13.31
N TYR A 153 0.27 1.20 -13.69
CA TYR A 153 0.71 2.04 -14.80
C TYR A 153 1.04 1.19 -16.02
N THR A 154 0.20 1.29 -17.05
CA THR A 154 0.31 0.52 -18.30
C THR A 154 1.12 1.23 -19.39
N GLY A 155 1.76 2.37 -19.08
CA GLY A 155 2.52 3.16 -20.05
C GLY A 155 1.67 3.94 -21.04
N LYS A 156 0.35 3.99 -20.83
CA LYS A 156 -0.60 4.79 -21.60
C LYS A 156 -1.23 5.83 -20.67
N GLY A 157 -0.98 7.10 -20.95
CA GLY A 157 -1.66 8.25 -20.37
C GLY A 157 -2.45 8.97 -21.44
#